data_AF-A0A2R6MR94-F1
#
_entry.id   AF-A0A2R6MR94-F1
#
_cell.length_a   1.000
_cell.length_b   1.000
_cell.length_c   1.000
_cell.angle_alpha   90.00
_cell.angle_beta   90.00
_cell.angle_gamma   90.00
#
_symmetry.space_group_name_H-M   'P 1'
#
loop_
_entity.id
_entity.type
_entity.pdbx_description
1 polymer ?
#
loop_
_entity_poly.entity_id
_entity_poly.type
_entity_poly.pdbx_seq_one_letter_code
_entity_poly.pdbx_strand_id
1 'polypeptide(L)'
;MNTANQYLKAIYLVQQVEDGPAATGAIADMLDVSPASANEMIGKLEDKDLCSHEKYKGVDLTDDGIQRAREALQNYCIIEREPQCPDCFHPEEDVCALLEVEADPAD
;
A
#
# COMPACT_ATOMS: atom_id res chain seq x y z
N MET A 1 -5.68 -10.06 -4.71
CA MET A 1 -5.35 -8.67 -4.32
C MET A 1 -6.55 -7.80 -4.66
N ASN A 2 -7.11 -7.03 -3.71
CA ASN A 2 -8.26 -6.17 -3.99
C ASN A 2 -7.79 -4.92 -4.75
N THR A 3 -8.56 -4.48 -5.75
CA THR A 3 -8.24 -3.34 -6.60
C THR A 3 -7.93 -2.08 -5.80
N ALA A 4 -8.66 -1.79 -4.71
CA ALA A 4 -8.42 -0.62 -3.87
C ALA A 4 -6.98 -0.55 -3.30
N ASN A 5 -6.44 -1.69 -2.87
CA ASN A 5 -5.09 -1.77 -2.32
C ASN A 5 -4.01 -1.52 -3.38
N GLN A 6 -4.28 -1.88 -4.64
CA GLN A 6 -3.37 -1.61 -5.75
C GLN A 6 -3.26 -0.09 -6.00
N TYR A 7 -4.38 0.62 -5.94
CA TYR A 7 -4.40 2.07 -6.07
C TYR A 7 -3.70 2.76 -4.90
N LEU A 8 -3.98 2.36 -3.65
CA LEU A 8 -3.29 2.91 -2.48
C LEU A 8 -1.77 2.71 -2.56
N LYS A 9 -1.32 1.52 -2.97
CA LYS A 9 0.09 1.24 -3.21
C LYS A 9 0.68 2.13 -4.30
N ALA A 10 0.00 2.27 -5.44
CA ALA A 10 0.49 3.09 -6.54
C ALA A 10 0.60 4.57 -6.14
N ILE A 11 -0.42 5.12 -5.49
CA ILE A 11 -0.41 6.50 -4.98
C ILE A 11 0.79 6.69 -4.03
N TYR A 12 0.95 5.80 -3.05
CA TYR A 12 2.06 5.87 -2.10
C TYR A 12 3.43 5.87 -2.80
N LEU A 13 3.64 4.96 -3.76
CA LEU A 13 4.90 4.87 -4.50
C LEU A 13 5.16 6.11 -5.36
N VAL A 14 4.15 6.63 -6.05
CA VAL A 14 4.29 7.86 -6.84
C VAL A 14 4.63 9.04 -5.94
N GLN A 15 3.97 9.19 -4.78
CA GLN A 15 4.30 10.26 -3.83
C GLN A 15 5.76 10.21 -3.36
N GLN A 16 6.32 9.02 -3.15
CA GLN A 16 7.74 8.85 -2.77
C GLN A 16 8.70 9.21 -3.91
N VAL A 17 8.31 8.98 -5.16
CA VAL A 17 9.14 9.30 -6.34
C VAL A 17 9.09 10.79 -6.66
N GLU A 18 7.92 11.41 -6.55
CA GLU A 18 7.68 12.80 -6.92
C GLU A 18 7.97 13.79 -5.76
N ASP A 19 8.19 13.30 -4.54
CA ASP A 19 8.36 14.10 -3.30
C ASP A 19 7.23 15.12 -3.13
N GLY A 20 5.99 14.65 -3.30
CA GLY A 20 4.79 15.48 -3.35
C GLY A 20 3.52 14.71 -3.68
N PRO A 21 2.40 15.40 -3.94
CA PRO A 21 1.12 14.76 -4.29
C PRO A 21 1.25 13.96 -5.58
N ALA A 22 0.66 12.76 -5.61
CA ALA A 22 0.76 11.89 -6.77
C ALA A 22 -0.09 12.39 -7.93
N ALA A 23 0.52 12.57 -9.10
CA ALA A 23 -0.22 12.90 -10.30
C ALA A 23 -1.16 11.74 -10.71
N THR A 24 -2.44 12.03 -10.95
CA THR A 24 -3.43 11.03 -11.40
C THR A 24 -3.01 10.32 -12.69
N GLY A 25 -2.29 11.04 -13.58
CA GLY A 25 -1.70 10.45 -14.79
C GLY A 25 -0.63 9.40 -14.46
N ALA A 26 0.30 9.71 -13.55
CA ALA A 26 1.33 8.78 -13.13
C ALA A 26 0.75 7.52 -12.45
N ILE A 27 -0.33 7.67 -11.68
CA ILE A 27 -1.05 6.54 -11.08
C ILE A 27 -1.69 5.67 -12.16
N ALA A 28 -2.31 6.28 -13.18
CA ALA A 28 -2.93 5.57 -14.29
C ALA A 28 -1.89 4.80 -15.12
N ASP A 29 -0.76 5.43 -15.42
CA ASP A 29 0.36 4.83 -16.15
C ASP A 29 0.99 3.68 -15.35
N MET A 30 1.19 3.85 -14.04
CA MET A 30 1.78 2.82 -13.17
C MET A 30 0.89 1.56 -13.06
N LEU A 31 -0.43 1.74 -13.09
CA LEU A 31 -1.40 0.65 -12.98
C LEU A 31 -1.84 0.09 -14.35
N ASP A 32 -1.37 0.67 -15.46
CA ASP A 32 -1.80 0.37 -16.83
C ASP A 32 -3.34 0.43 -16.98
N VAL A 33 -3.94 1.51 -16.48
CA VAL A 33 -5.39 1.75 -16.52
C VAL A 33 -5.72 3.05 -17.23
N SER A 34 -6.97 3.18 -17.67
CA SER A 34 -7.42 4.44 -18.26
C SER A 34 -7.47 5.57 -17.20
N PRO A 35 -7.19 6.84 -17.58
CA PRO A 35 -7.33 7.98 -16.66
C PRO A 35 -8.73 8.13 -16.06
N ALA A 36 -9.76 7.71 -16.80
CA ALA A 36 -11.14 7.71 -16.31
C ALA A 36 -11.33 6.69 -15.18
N SER A 37 -10.80 5.48 -15.34
CA SER A 37 -10.82 4.44 -14.30
C SER A 37 -10.04 4.85 -13.06
N ALA A 38 -8.89 5.51 -13.24
CA ALA A 38 -8.10 6.01 -12.13
C ALA A 38 -8.86 7.07 -11.33
N ASN A 39 -9.45 8.07 -12.00
CA ASN A 39 -10.28 9.07 -11.33
C ASN A 39 -11.47 8.46 -10.61
N GLU A 40 -12.16 7.48 -11.21
CA GLU A 40 -13.28 6.80 -10.56
C GLU A 40 -12.84 6.09 -9.27
N MET A 41 -11.70 5.40 -9.29
CA MET A 41 -11.20 4.73 -8.10
C MET A 41 -10.66 5.69 -7.04
N ILE A 42 -9.99 6.77 -7.44
CA ILE A 42 -9.54 7.82 -6.52
C ILE A 42 -10.75 8.43 -5.81
N GLY A 43 -11.84 8.72 -6.52
CA GLY A 43 -13.08 9.20 -5.89
C GLY A 43 -13.63 8.22 -4.85
N LYS A 44 -13.63 6.91 -5.14
CA LYS A 44 -14.06 5.89 -4.16
C LYS A 44 -13.12 5.74 -2.95
N LEU A 45 -11.84 6.10 -3.09
CA LEU A 45 -10.89 6.11 -1.98
C LEU A 45 -11.05 7.38 -1.14
N GLU A 46 -11.36 8.51 -1.78
CA GLU A 46 -11.69 9.77 -1.13
C GLU A 46 -13.01 9.69 -0.34
N ASP A 47 -14.04 9.04 -0.89
CA ASP A 47 -15.30 8.72 -0.19
C ASP A 47 -15.10 7.87 1.08
N LYS A 48 -13.93 7.25 1.22
CA LYS A 48 -13.53 6.41 2.37
C LYS A 48 -12.50 7.09 3.27
N ASP A 49 -12.22 8.37 3.04
CA ASP A 49 -11.22 9.16 3.77
C ASP A 49 -9.79 8.57 3.69
N LEU A 50 -9.46 7.85 2.61
CA LEU A 50 -8.14 7.23 2.41
C LEU A 50 -7.18 8.09 1.58
N CYS A 51 -7.73 9.05 0.83
CA CYS A 51 -6.94 10.01 0.09
C CYS A 51 -7.70 11.33 -0.03
N SER A 52 -6.96 12.41 -0.28
CA SER A 52 -7.50 13.69 -0.69
C SER A 52 -7.05 13.96 -2.12
N HIS A 53 -8.00 14.25 -3.01
CA HIS A 53 -7.69 14.57 -4.39
C HIS A 53 -8.04 16.03 -4.67
N GLU A 54 -7.00 16.82 -4.98
CA GLU A 54 -7.18 18.21 -5.38
C GLU A 54 -6.90 18.37 -6.87
N LYS A 55 -7.87 18.97 -7.58
CA LYS A 55 -7.74 19.23 -9.01
C LYS A 55 -6.48 20.07 -9.29
N TYR A 56 -5.64 19.57 -10.20
CA TYR A 56 -4.34 20.13 -10.58
C TYR A 56 -3.20 20.01 -9.56
N LYS A 57 -3.49 19.58 -8.33
CA LYS A 57 -2.44 19.29 -7.35
C LYS A 57 -2.06 17.81 -7.34
N GLY A 58 -3.03 16.92 -7.54
CA GLY A 58 -2.81 15.47 -7.47
C GLY A 58 -3.53 14.83 -6.29
N VAL A 59 -3.09 13.64 -5.91
CA VAL A 59 -3.68 12.82 -4.86
C VAL A 59 -2.68 12.64 -3.73
N ASP A 60 -3.09 12.98 -2.52
CA ASP A 60 -2.34 12.68 -1.30
C ASP A 60 -3.07 11.62 -0.48
N LEU A 61 -2.32 10.65 0.04
CA LEU A 61 -2.86 9.72 1.02
C LEU A 61 -3.05 10.39 2.39
N THR A 62 -4.15 10.05 3.05
CA THR A 62 -4.33 10.34 4.48
C THR A 62 -3.49 9.37 5.32
N ASP A 63 -3.38 9.59 6.63
CA ASP A 63 -2.67 8.67 7.53
C ASP A 63 -3.22 7.24 7.44
N ASP A 64 -4.55 7.09 7.38
CA ASP A 64 -5.23 5.80 7.19
C ASP A 64 -4.92 5.19 5.82
N GLY A 65 -4.86 6.02 4.77
CA GLY A 65 -4.46 5.61 3.43
C GLY A 65 -3.03 5.10 3.38
N ILE A 66 -2.11 5.79 4.05
CA ILE A 66 -0.70 5.42 4.16
C ILE A 66 -0.57 4.08 4.90
N GLN A 67 -1.26 3.92 6.03
CA GLN A 67 -1.24 2.68 6.79
C GLN A 67 -1.70 1.48 5.94
N ARG A 68 -2.83 1.62 5.24
CA ARG A 68 -3.34 0.58 4.34
C ARG A 68 -2.44 0.33 3.13
N ALA A 69 -1.83 1.37 2.56
CA ALA A 69 -0.87 1.24 1.47
C ALA A 69 0.37 0.45 1.92
N ARG A 70 0.87 0.71 3.13
CA ARG A 70 2.00 0.00 3.74
C ARG A 70 1.65 -1.46 4.02
N GLU A 71 0.49 -1.75 4.59
CA GLU A 71 0.01 -3.12 4.78
C GLU A 71 -0.14 -3.86 3.45
N ALA A 72 -0.64 -3.18 2.41
CA ALA A 72 -0.75 -3.75 1.07
C ALA A 72 0.63 -4.03 0.44
N LEU A 73 1.62 -3.16 0.69
CA LEU A 73 3.01 -3.34 0.28
C LEU A 73 3.67 -4.51 1.01
N GLN A 74 3.52 -4.60 2.34
CA GLN A 74 4.05 -5.69 3.15
C GLN A 74 3.45 -7.05 2.74
N ASN A 75 2.13 -7.10 2.48
CA ASN A 75 1.46 -8.32 2.02
C ASN A 75 1.84 -8.72 0.58
N TYR A 76 2.28 -7.76 -0.25
CA TYR A 76 2.84 -8.05 -1.57
C TYR A 76 4.24 -8.69 -1.46
N CYS A 77 4.98 -8.39 -0.39
CA CYS A 77 6.26 -9.03 -0.06
C CYS A 77 6.13 -10.46 0.50
N ILE A 78 5.06 -11.21 0.21
CA ILE A 78 5.12 -12.68 0.27
C ILE A 78 6.07 -13.23 -0.83
N ILE A 79 6.29 -12.47 -1.90
CA ILE A 79 7.25 -12.83 -2.96
C ILE A 79 8.68 -12.35 -2.63
N GLU A 80 8.84 -11.34 -1.76
CA GLU A 80 10.13 -10.93 -1.20
C GLU A 80 10.33 -11.56 0.18
N ARG A 81 10.44 -12.89 0.22
CA ARG A 81 11.36 -13.48 1.20
C ARG A 81 12.74 -12.91 0.87
N GLU A 82 13.41 -12.28 1.83
CA GLU A 82 14.86 -12.11 1.73
C GLU A 82 15.46 -13.47 1.32
N PRO A 83 16.43 -13.53 0.39
CA PRO A 83 17.08 -14.79 0.01
C PRO A 83 17.79 -15.49 1.18
N GLN A 84 17.83 -14.83 2.35
CA GLN A 84 18.33 -15.33 3.63
C GLN A 84 17.24 -15.95 4.52
N CYS A 85 15.97 -15.96 4.09
CA CYS A 85 14.88 -16.64 4.78
C CYS A 85 15.02 -18.15 4.51
N PRO A 86 15.62 -18.94 5.41
CA PRO A 86 15.97 -20.32 5.14
C PRO A 86 14.78 -21.17 5.53
N ASP A 87 13.83 -21.40 4.62
CA ASP A 87 12.69 -22.31 4.80
C ASP A 87 11.92 -22.20 6.14
N CYS A 88 12.03 -21.07 6.86
CA CYS A 88 11.78 -21.01 8.30
C CYS A 88 10.31 -20.77 8.67
N PHE A 89 9.40 -21.46 7.98
CA PHE A 89 8.16 -21.85 8.61
C PHE A 89 8.43 -23.19 9.27
N HIS A 90 8.50 -23.24 10.60
CA HIS A 90 8.51 -24.53 11.31
C HIS A 90 7.05 -25.01 11.36
N PRO A 91 6.64 -25.97 10.51
CA PRO A 91 5.24 -26.40 10.43
C PRO A 91 4.75 -27.06 11.73
N GLU A 92 5.69 -27.43 12.60
CA GLU A 92 5.45 -28.06 13.89
C GLU A 92 5.08 -27.02 14.98
N GLU A 93 5.49 -25.76 14.80
CA GLU A 93 5.38 -24.69 15.80
C GLU A 93 4.57 -23.46 15.32
N ASP A 94 4.26 -23.38 14.02
CA ASP A 94 3.44 -22.33 13.37
C ASP A 94 3.90 -20.89 13.67
N VAL A 95 5.23 -20.70 13.82
CA VAL A 95 5.85 -19.39 14.09
C VAL A 95 7.04 -19.10 13.18
N CYS A 96 7.22 -17.82 12.82
CA CYS A 96 8.38 -17.31 12.09
C CYS A 96 9.42 -16.77 13.08
N ALA A 97 10.68 -17.18 12.95
CA ALA A 97 11.75 -16.79 13.87
C ALA A 97 12.13 -15.29 13.86
N LEU A 98 11.53 -14.48 12.98
CA LEU A 98 11.70 -13.01 12.91
C LEU A 98 10.49 -12.23 13.44
N LEU A 99 9.43 -12.90 13.94
CA LEU A 99 8.39 -12.25 14.71
C LEU A 99 8.95 -11.95 16.10
N GLU A 100 9.55 -10.77 16.27
CA GLU A 100 9.50 -10.12 17.58
C GLU A 100 8.04 -9.69 17.80
N VAL A 101 7.25 -10.58 18.39
CA VAL A 101 6.03 -10.17 19.05
C VAL A 101 6.51 -9.31 20.21
N GLU A 102 6.35 -7.98 20.11
CA GLU A 102 6.41 -7.16 21.30
C GLU A 102 5.33 -7.70 22.24
N ALA A 103 5.78 -8.42 23.26
CA ALA A 103 4.95 -8.87 24.35
C ALA A 103 4.34 -7.61 24.96
N ASP A 104 3.03 -7.45 24.81
CA ASP A 104 2.26 -6.49 25.59
C ASP A 104 2.49 -6.82 27.08
N PRO A 105 3.17 -5.97 27.86
CA PRO A 105 3.39 -6.23 29.26
C PRO A 105 2.34 -5.47 30.07
N ALA A 106 1.13 -6.01 30.16
CA ALA A 106 0.18 -5.87 31.27
C ALA A 106 -1.14 -6.57 30.87
N ASP A 107 -1.51 -7.72 31.45
CA ASP A 107 -2.32 -7.83 32.68
C ASP A 107 -3.67 -7.08 32.58
#